data_AF-A0A967PY06-F1
#
_entry.id   AF-A0A967PY06-F1
#
_cell.length_a   1.000
_cell.length_b   1.000
_cell.length_c   1.000
_cell.angle_alpha   90.00
_cell.angle_beta   90.00
_cell.angle_gamma   90.00
#
_symmetry.space_group_name_H-M   'P 1'
#
loop_
_entity.id
_entity.type
_entity.pdbx_description
1 polymer ?
#
loop_
_entity_poly.entity_id
_entity_poly.type
_entity_poly.pdbx_seq_one_letter_code
_entity_poly.pdbx_strand_id
1 'polypeptide(L)'
;KRDDLTDTSASGNKLRKLEFSIGRALDEQATTLITCGGVQSNHCRATAIVAASLGLRCHLILRGREESPPDGNHLLERLAGAGI
;
A
#
# COMPACT_ATOMS: atom_id res chain seq x y z
N LYS A 1 14.31 18.01 2.39
CA LYS A 1 14.58 16.56 2.14
C LYS A 1 13.41 16.01 1.30
N ARG A 2 13.67 15.32 0.18
CA ARG A 2 12.69 14.94 -0.87
C ARG A 2 12.35 13.46 -0.86
N ASP A 3 11.58 13.04 0.15
CA ASP A 3 11.20 11.63 0.32
C ASP A 3 10.17 11.15 -0.70
N ASP A 4 9.47 12.10 -1.33
CA ASP A 4 8.58 11.88 -2.47
C ASP A 4 9.29 11.30 -3.71
N LEU A 5 10.63 11.34 -3.77
CA LEU A 5 11.41 10.77 -4.87
C LEU A 5 11.97 9.36 -4.56
N THR A 6 11.56 8.73 -3.44
CA THR A 6 12.16 7.45 -2.96
C THR A 6 11.64 6.20 -3.69
N ASP A 7 10.66 6.33 -4.58
CA ASP A 7 10.16 5.32 -5.53
C ASP A 7 9.12 6.03 -6.43
N THR A 8 8.86 5.57 -7.65
CA THR A 8 7.87 6.22 -8.52
C THR A 8 6.43 5.89 -8.13
N SER A 9 6.19 4.68 -7.67
CA SER A 9 4.86 4.08 -7.50
C SER A 9 4.43 4.03 -6.03
N ALA A 10 5.29 3.53 -5.14
CA ALA A 10 5.00 3.48 -3.71
C ALA A 10 5.16 4.87 -3.06
N SER A 11 6.30 5.51 -3.31
CA SER A 11 6.69 6.91 -3.03
C SER A 11 6.42 7.47 -1.61
N GLY A 12 7.21 8.45 -1.20
CA GLY A 12 6.93 9.30 -0.04
C GLY A 12 7.34 8.71 1.30
N ASN A 13 7.03 9.44 2.36
CA ASN A 13 7.54 9.14 3.71
C ASN A 13 7.05 7.80 4.29
N LYS A 14 5.96 7.22 3.76
CA LYS A 14 5.40 5.95 4.24
C LYS A 14 6.27 4.78 3.81
N LEU A 15 6.91 4.85 2.65
CA LEU A 15 7.79 3.80 2.15
C LEU A 15 8.97 3.55 3.11
N ARG A 16 9.56 4.61 3.65
CA ARG A 16 10.65 4.49 4.66
C ARG A 16 10.24 3.75 5.93
N LYS A 17 8.97 3.83 6.32
CA LYS A 17 8.46 3.05 7.47
C LYS A 17 8.22 1.61 7.08
N LEU A 18 7.66 1.41 5.89
CA LEU A 18 7.34 0.09 5.36
C LEU A 18 8.59 -0.78 5.16
N GLU A 19 9.73 -0.20 4.82
CA GLU A 19 11.01 -0.94 4.70
C GLU A 19 11.28 -1.84 5.92
N PHE A 20 11.13 -1.30 7.13
CA PHE A 20 11.35 -2.05 8.37
C PHE A 20 10.20 -3.00 8.71
N SER A 21 8.94 -2.55 8.57
CA SER A 21 7.78 -3.38 8.92
C SER A 21 7.63 -4.57 7.97
N ILE A 22 7.86 -4.37 6.67
CA ILE A 22 7.78 -5.42 5.66
C ILE A 22 9.02 -6.31 5.73
N GLY A 23 10.21 -5.75 5.97
CA GLY A 23 11.41 -6.57 6.23
C GLY A 23 11.17 -7.60 7.34
N ARG A 24 10.61 -7.15 8.48
CA ARG A 24 10.21 -8.06 9.55
C ARG A 24 9.12 -9.07 9.12
N ALA A 25 8.13 -8.64 8.35
CA ALA A 25 7.08 -9.54 7.87
C ALA A 25 7.64 -10.65 6.96
N LEU A 26 8.65 -10.33 6.14
CA LEU A 26 9.36 -11.32 5.32
C LEU A 26 10.17 -12.30 6.19
N ASP A 27 10.86 -11.81 7.22
CA ASP A 27 11.58 -12.66 8.18
C ASP A 27 10.63 -13.62 8.91
N GLU A 28 9.43 -13.16 9.24
CA GLU A 28 8.35 -13.97 9.83
C GLU A 28 7.59 -14.84 8.80
N GLN A 29 8.03 -14.84 7.54
CA GLN A 29 7.42 -15.60 6.43
C GLN A 29 5.93 -15.29 6.23
N ALA A 30 5.52 -14.06 6.50
CA ALA A 30 4.16 -13.61 6.28
C ALA A 30 3.79 -13.70 4.79
N THR A 31 2.53 -14.04 4.52
CA THR A 31 2.00 -14.16 3.14
C THR A 31 1.05 -13.03 2.76
N THR A 32 0.69 -12.19 3.73
CA THR A 32 -0.34 -11.16 3.59
C THR A 32 0.02 -9.92 4.41
N LEU A 33 -0.09 -8.75 3.80
CA LEU A 33 -0.05 -7.47 4.48
C LEU A 33 -1.47 -6.93 4.70
N ILE A 34 -1.78 -6.50 5.92
CA ILE A 34 -3.07 -5.90 6.26
C ILE A 34 -2.80 -4.50 6.83
N THR A 35 -3.48 -3.49 6.30
CA THR A 35 -3.42 -2.13 6.85
C THR A 35 -4.74 -1.39 6.71
N CYS A 36 -4.87 -0.20 7.30
CA CYS A 36 -6.07 0.61 7.26
C CYS A 36 -5.79 2.08 6.92
N GLY A 37 -6.80 2.77 6.41
CA GLY A 37 -6.67 4.16 5.98
C GLY A 37 -7.99 4.76 5.54
N GLY A 38 -7.93 5.95 4.92
CA GLY A 38 -9.04 6.47 4.12
C GLY A 38 -8.94 5.98 2.68
N VAL A 39 -10.01 6.15 1.90
CA VAL A 39 -10.07 5.76 0.47
C VAL A 39 -8.89 6.31 -0.36
N GLN A 40 -8.40 7.52 -0.03
CA GLN A 40 -7.26 8.15 -0.72
C GLN A 40 -5.95 8.07 0.06
N SER A 41 -5.73 7.02 0.85
CA SER A 41 -4.56 6.90 1.73
C SER A 41 -3.28 6.58 0.95
N ASN A 42 -2.30 7.49 0.98
CA ASN A 42 -0.95 7.21 0.46
C ASN A 42 -0.29 6.00 1.14
N HIS A 43 -0.64 5.70 2.41
CA HIS A 43 -0.10 4.53 3.11
C HIS A 43 -0.70 3.23 2.57
N CYS A 44 -2.00 3.20 2.30
CA CYS A 44 -2.69 2.03 1.77
C CYS A 44 -2.18 1.72 0.36
N ARG A 45 -2.12 2.74 -0.51
CA ARG A 45 -1.47 2.65 -1.83
C ARG A 45 -0.04 2.08 -1.73
N ALA A 46 0.82 2.68 -0.90
CA ALA A 46 2.21 2.23 -0.80
C ALA A 46 2.30 0.77 -0.32
N THR A 47 1.50 0.37 0.67
CA THR A 47 1.45 -1.02 1.15
C THR A 47 0.98 -1.98 0.06
N ALA A 48 -0.06 -1.63 -0.69
CA ALA A 48 -0.59 -2.45 -1.78
C ALA A 48 0.45 -2.65 -2.90
N ILE A 49 1.11 -1.57 -3.33
CA ILE A 49 2.14 -1.62 -4.36
C ILE A 49 3.33 -2.47 -3.93
N VAL A 50 3.82 -2.28 -2.70
CA VAL A 50 4.96 -3.06 -2.20
C VAL A 50 4.57 -4.53 -2.03
N ALA A 51 3.38 -4.83 -1.51
CA ALA A 51 2.88 -6.21 -1.41
C ALA A 51 2.87 -6.89 -2.79
N ALA A 52 2.30 -6.23 -3.79
CA ALA A 52 2.25 -6.75 -5.16
C ALA A 52 3.66 -7.00 -5.74
N SER A 53 4.60 -6.08 -5.53
CA SER A 53 5.99 -6.24 -6.00
C SER A 53 6.75 -7.39 -5.34
N LEU A 54 6.36 -7.77 -4.12
CA LEU A 54 6.97 -8.86 -3.35
C LEU A 54 6.20 -10.18 -3.47
N GLY A 55 5.13 -10.22 -4.26
CA GLY A 55 4.27 -11.40 -4.39
C GLY A 55 3.45 -11.73 -3.13
N LEU A 56 3.26 -10.76 -2.24
CA LEU A 56 2.43 -10.89 -1.04
C LEU A 56 0.98 -10.50 -1.33
N ARG A 57 0.02 -11.12 -0.64
CA ARG A 57 -1.37 -10.66 -0.65
C ARG A 57 -1.49 -9.33 0.11
N CYS A 58 -2.47 -8.51 -0.26
CA CYS A 58 -2.76 -7.27 0.47
C CYS A 58 -4.26 -7.14 0.76
N HIS A 59 -4.59 -6.80 2.01
CA HIS A 59 -5.94 -6.41 2.42
C HIS A 59 -5.94 -5.01 3.05
N LEU A 60 -6.84 -4.15 2.59
CA LEU A 60 -6.93 -2.75 2.99
C LEU A 60 -8.27 -2.48 3.65
N ILE A 61 -8.26 -2.05 4.91
CA ILE A 61 -9.49 -1.60 5.60
C ILE A 61 -9.65 -0.10 5.35
N LEU A 62 -10.48 0.26 4.37
CA LEU A 62 -10.68 1.64 3.95
C LEU A 62 -11.90 2.29 4.61
N ARG A 63 -11.71 3.50 5.14
CA ARG A 63 -12.78 4.34 5.70
C ARG A 63 -13.17 5.43 4.71
N GLY A 64 -14.47 5.57 4.46
CA GLY A 64 -15.03 6.62 3.61
C GLY A 64 -15.97 6.07 2.56
N ARG A 65 -16.42 6.95 1.67
CA ARG A 65 -17.26 6.57 0.53
C ARG A 65 -16.38 6.17 -0.63
N GLU A 66 -16.58 4.97 -1.18
CA GLU A 66 -15.98 4.61 -2.45
C GLU A 66 -16.67 5.34 -3.59
N GLU A 67 -15.88 5.90 -4.49
CA GLU A 67 -16.34 6.48 -5.74
C GLU A 67 -16.26 5.45 -6.87
N SER A 68 -17.21 5.53 -7.81
CA SER A 68 -17.26 4.68 -9.00
C SER A 68 -17.41 5.57 -10.25
N PRO A 69 -16.44 5.55 -11.18
CA PRO A 69 -15.24 4.70 -11.17
C PRO A 69 -14.22 5.14 -10.10
N PRO A 70 -13.37 4.22 -9.60
CA PRO A 70 -12.31 4.54 -8.65
C PRO A 70 -11.24 5.43 -9.30
N ASP A 71 -10.67 6.36 -8.54
CA ASP A 71 -9.61 7.26 -9.00
C ASP A 71 -8.43 7.34 -8.01
N GLY A 72 -7.38 8.06 -8.39
CA GLY A 72 -6.25 8.38 -7.51
C GLY A 72 -5.61 7.15 -6.85
N ASN A 73 -5.46 7.21 -5.53
CA ASN A 73 -4.88 6.11 -4.75
C ASN A 73 -5.76 4.86 -4.76
N HIS A 74 -7.08 5.04 -4.69
CA HIS A 74 -8.02 3.91 -4.69
C HIS A 74 -7.96 3.12 -6.00
N LEU A 75 -7.80 3.80 -7.13
CA LEU A 75 -7.56 3.15 -8.42
C LEU A 75 -6.26 2.33 -8.40
N LEU A 76 -5.17 2.92 -7.91
CA LEU A 76 -3.87 2.26 -7.84
C LEU A 76 -3.88 1.04 -6.91
N GLU A 77 -4.60 1.11 -5.79
CA GLU A 77 -4.80 -0.01 -4.87
C GLU A 77 -5.52 -1.19 -5.56
N ARG A 78 -6.57 -0.90 -6.34
CA ARG A 78 -7.29 -1.92 -7.12
C ARG A 78 -6.43 -2.51 -8.23
N LEU A 79 -5.66 -1.69 -8.95
CA LEU A 79 -4.73 -2.16 -9.99
C LEU A 79 -3.58 -3.01 -9.42
N ALA A 80 -3.16 -2.72 -8.19
CA ALA A 80 -2.19 -3.55 -7.46
C ALA A 80 -2.79 -4.88 -6.95
N GLY A 81 -4.10 -5.11 -7.14
CA GLY A 81 -4.77 -6.34 -6.74
C GLY A 81 -5.06 -6.45 -5.23
N ALA A 82 -5.10 -5.32 -4.51
CA ALA A 82 -5.45 -5.34 -3.09
C ALA A 82 -6.93 -5.69 -2.89
N GLY A 83 -7.21 -6.55 -1.91
CA GLY A 83 -8.56 -6.74 -1.39
C GLY A 83 -8.93 -5.57 -0.49
N ILE A 84 -10.14 -5.03 -0.65
CA ILE A 84 -10.65 -3.87 0.08
C ILE A 84 -11.88 -4.29 0.89
#